data_AF-A0A369RJW9-F1
#
_entry.id   AF-A0A369RJW9-F1
#
_cell.length_a   1.000
_cell.length_b   1.000
_cell.length_c   1.000
_cell.angle_alpha   90.00
_cell.angle_beta   90.00
_cell.angle_gamma   90.00
#
_symmetry.space_group_name_H-M   'P 1'
#
loop_
_entity.id
_entity.type
_entity.pdbx_description
1 polymer ?
#
loop_
_entity_poly.entity_id
_entity_poly.type
_entity_poly.pdbx_seq_one_letter_code
_entity_poly.pdbx_strand_id
1 'polypeptide(L)' 'MKLGVNIDHVATLRNARGTFYPDPLKAATIAIDAGADFITVHLREDRRHIRDEDVFTLKKT' A
#
# COMPACT_ATOMS: atom_id res chain seq x y z
N MET A 1 -8.26 21.21 -4.03
CA MET A 1 -8.56 20.04 -3.16
C MET A 1 -7.59 18.93 -3.55
N LYS A 2 -7.07 18.14 -2.61
CA LYS A 2 -6.15 17.02 -2.89
C LYS A 2 -6.73 15.70 -2.38
N LEU A 3 -6.51 14.60 -3.09
CA LEU A 3 -6.94 13.25 -2.75
C LEU A 3 -5.76 12.39 -2.30
N GLY A 4 -5.85 11.84 -1.09
CA GLY A 4 -4.97 10.77 -0.62
C GLY A 4 -5.65 9.42 -0.69
N VAL A 5 -4.99 8.40 -1.25
CA VAL A 5 -5.51 7.03 -1.32
C VAL A 5 -4.80 6.15 -0.30
N ASN A 6 -5.56 5.56 0.62
CA ASN A 6 -5.04 4.57 1.56
C ASN A 6 -5.07 3.16 0.93
N ILE A 7 -3.94 2.45 1.00
CA ILE A 7 -3.77 1.12 0.39
C ILE A 7 -3.61 -0.03 1.41
N ASP A 8 -3.87 0.20 2.70
CA ASP A 8 -3.71 -0.80 3.76
C ASP A 8 -4.53 -2.08 3.50
N HIS A 9 -5.70 -1.92 2.89
CA HIS A 9 -6.60 -3.04 2.61
C HIS A 9 -6.15 -3.91 1.43
N VAL A 10 -5.30 -3.40 0.54
CA VAL A 10 -4.62 -4.22 -0.47
C VAL A 10 -3.70 -5.23 0.22
N ALA A 11 -2.89 -4.74 1.16
CA ALA A 11 -2.02 -5.58 1.98
C ALA A 11 -2.82 -6.54 2.88
N THR A 12 -4.00 -6.13 3.36
CA THR A 12 -4.90 -7.02 4.10
C THR A 12 -5.30 -8.24 3.25
N LEU A 13 -5.70 -8.02 2.00
CA LEU A 13 -6.10 -9.10 1.09
C LEU A 13 -4.91 -10.02 0.76
N ARG A 14 -3.73 -9.44 0.52
CA ARG A 14 -2.48 -10.20 0.33
C ARG A 14 -2.19 -11.11 1.53
N ASN A 15 -2.19 -10.53 2.72
CA ASN A 15 -1.80 -11.21 3.95
C ASN A 15 -2.76 -12.35 4.31
N ALA A 16 -4.05 -12.22 3.99
CA ALA A 16 -5.06 -13.25 4.22
C ALA A 16 -4.74 -14.59 3.53
N ARG A 17 -3.92 -14.58 2.48
CA ARG A 17 -3.49 -15.78 1.76
C ARG A 17 -1.98 -16.06 1.86
N GLY A 18 -1.22 -15.19 2.51
CA GLY A 18 0.24 -15.32 2.61
C GLY A 18 0.96 -15.33 1.26
N THR A 19 0.33 -14.77 0.22
CA THR A 19 0.92 -14.70 -1.13
C THR A 19 1.55 -13.33 -1.36
N PHE A 20 2.12 -13.12 -2.55
CA PHE A 20 2.66 -11.81 -2.96
C PHE A 20 1.61 -10.91 -3.64
N TYR A 21 0.37 -11.38 -3.80
CA TYR A 21 -0.68 -10.63 -4.50
C TYR A 21 -1.98 -10.52 -3.68
N PRO A 22 -2.75 -9.43 -3.85
CA PRO A 22 -2.40 -8.24 -4.63
C PRO A 22 -1.24 -7.45 -4.00
N ASP A 23 -0.43 -6.81 -4.84
CA ASP A 23 0.76 -6.05 -4.41
C ASP A 23 0.38 -4.59 -4.06
N PRO A 24 0.64 -4.13 -2.82
CA PRO A 24 0.43 -2.73 -2.42
C PRO A 24 1.20 -1.71 -3.27
N LEU A 25 2.41 -2.03 -3.74
CA LEU A 25 3.18 -1.11 -4.59
C LEU A 25 2.45 -0.88 -5.92
N LYS A 26 1.99 -1.96 -6.55
CA LYS A 26 1.22 -1.85 -7.79
C LYS A 26 -0.07 -1.05 -7.59
N ALA A 27 -0.74 -1.21 -6.44
CA ALA A 27 -1.92 -0.42 -6.11
C ALA A 27 -1.59 1.07 -5.93
N ALA A 28 -0.44 1.41 -5.32
CA ALA A 28 0.05 2.78 -5.23
C ALA A 28 0.25 3.40 -6.61
N THR A 29 0.94 2.70 -7.53
CA THR A 29 1.16 3.17 -8.90
C THR A 29 -0.17 3.42 -9.62
N ILE A 30 -1.11 2.47 -9.57
CA ILE A 30 -2.43 2.62 -10.20
C ILE A 30 -3.19 3.82 -9.63
N ALA A 31 -3.14 4.03 -8.31
CA ALA A 31 -3.84 5.15 -7.68
C ALA A 31 -3.26 6.52 -8.11
N ILE A 32 -1.94 6.65 -8.19
CA ILE A 32 -1.29 7.87 -8.70
C ILE A 32 -1.63 8.10 -10.18
N ASP A 33 -1.51 7.07 -11.01
CA ASP A 33 -1.84 7.14 -12.45
C ASP A 33 -3.32 7.51 -12.68
N ALA A 34 -4.19 7.14 -11.74
CA ALA A 34 -5.62 7.47 -11.75
C ALA A 34 -5.94 8.86 -11.13
N GLY A 35 -4.95 9.63 -10.70
CA GLY A 35 -5.10 11.01 -10.24
C GLY A 35 -5.08 11.23 -8.72
N ALA A 36 -4.60 10.26 -7.94
CA ALA A 36 -4.31 10.52 -6.52
C ALA A 36 -3.12 11.49 -6.36
N ASP A 37 -3.24 12.45 -5.45
CA ASP A 37 -2.14 13.36 -5.12
C ASP A 37 -1.09 12.69 -4.23
N PHE A 38 -1.53 11.77 -3.36
CA PHE A 38 -0.66 11.08 -2.39
C PHE A 38 -1.13 9.66 -2.10
N ILE A 39 -0.19 8.80 -1.70
CA ILE A 39 -0.47 7.47 -1.15
C ILE A 39 -0.32 7.49 0.37
N THR A 40 -1.28 6.89 1.06
CA THR A 40 -1.28 6.76 2.51
C THR A 40 -1.15 5.29 2.89
N VAL A 41 -0.26 5.00 3.84
CA VAL A 41 -0.08 3.69 4.46
C VAL A 41 0.03 3.84 5.96
N HIS A 42 -0.45 2.84 6.70
CA HIS A 42 -0.27 2.77 8.15
C HIS A 42 0.55 1.55 8.52
N LEU A 43 1.83 1.78 8.85
CA LEU A 43 2.72 0.78 9.41
C LEU A 43 2.38 0.57 10.90
N ARG A 44 1.48 -0.38 11.18
CA ARG A 44 1.10 -0.74 12.56
C ARG A 44 2.22 -1.47 13.27
N GLU A 45 2.32 -1.31 14.59
CA GLU A 45 3.27 -2.06 15.44
C GLU A 45 3.17 -3.59 15.24
N ASP A 46 1.95 -4.12 15.14
CA ASP A 46 1.65 -5.54 14.91
C ASP A 46 1.78 -6.00 13.45
N ARG A 47 2.13 -5.11 12.51
CA ARG A 47 2.26 -5.39 11.07
C ARG A 47 1.07 -6.15 10.47
N ARG A 48 -0.14 -5.85 10.94
CA ARG A 48 -1.38 -6.55 10.54
C ARG A 48 -1.64 -6.52 9.02
N HIS A 49 -1.30 -5.42 8.35
CA HIS A 49 -1.47 -5.23 6.90
C HIS A 49 -0.15 -4.85 6.24
N ILE A 50 0.20 -3.56 6.27
CA ILE A 50 1.45 -3.06 5.71
C ILE A 50 2.63 -3.57 6.54
N ARG A 51 3.66 -4.04 5.85
CA ARG A 51 4.92 -4.52 6.43
C ARG A 51 6.05 -3.54 6.15
N ASP A 52 7.18 -3.70 6.84
CA ASP A 52 8.34 -2.84 6.67
C ASP A 52 8.84 -2.83 5.22
N GLU A 53 8.84 -4.00 4.55
CA GLU A 53 9.28 -4.12 3.15
C GLU A 53 8.42 -3.27 2.20
N ASP A 54 7.10 -3.20 2.46
CA ASP A 54 6.18 -2.38 1.67
C ASP A 54 6.58 -0.90 1.76
N VAL A 55 6.87 -0.41 2.97
CA VAL A 55 7.27 0.98 3.22
C VAL A 55 8.61 1.31 2.57
N PHE A 56 9.61 0.42 2.72
CA PHE A 56 10.91 0.62 2.09
C PHE A 56 10.82 0.62 0.57
N THR A 57 9.93 -0.17 0.00
CA THR A 57 9.75 -0.26 -1.45
C THR A 57 9.02 0.99 -1.97
N LEU A 58 7.96 1.42 -1.31
CA LEU A 58 7.22 2.65 -1.64
C LEU A 58 8.08 3.92 -1.57
N LYS A 59 9.07 3.96 -0.67
CA LYS A 59 9.98 5.11 -0.54
C LYS A 59 11.02 5.20 -1.67
N LYS A 60 11.31 4.09 -2.36
CA LYS A 60 12.31 4.04 -3.44
C LYS A 60 11.76 4.48 -4.80
N THR A 61 10.44 4.43 -4.95
CA THR A 61 9.68 4.94 -6.09
C THR A 61 9.33 6.39 -5.91
#